data_AF-A0A8H4W4P2-F1
#
_entry.id   AF-A0A8H4W4P2-F1
#
_cell.length_a   1.000
_cell.length_b   1.000
_cell.length_c   1.000
_cell.angle_alpha   90.00
_cell.angle_beta   90.00
_cell.angle_gamma   90.00
#
_symmetry.space_group_name_H-M   'P 1'
#
loop_
_entity.id
_entity.type
_entity.pdbx_description
1 polymer ?
#
loop_
_entity_poly.entity_id
_entity_poly.type
_entity_poly.pdbx_seq_one_letter_code
_entity_poly.pdbx_strand_id
1 'polypeptide(L)'
;MSPDSEKGFPLFSAQEKVLHLRTESEITTPTVAEAMELVNLKEYNVYNAVKERIRGAAFSVRDVVNVNVTDVVSSEDSPSSYCLNTFKDETSLLNYFEESVTPFARTIQISAKNSISPLPVTQSCLDNILYHNSIPQTFWDVVASFRSKPGNADAGFGSMIMKHNFDDTFDMQYTLIYAEESRTPTSTSWTLRQVGVFNRFVPPSRPTLDSTSTPDEDQQLDKGTIESPNLLLLLHPKPNSLLQTRLASSLATQQPHSTPSNPFFTTHLLLLSTYFPTWRFYLTHLNTEMESIADVALTLEFSKASHYAQGYTQLRKLKHLEDKVLPLTARFQTTLSTIKKLAEANEYFYRKGWCEENVWREMRDELSMYESYCGGHLITVALLQRRVGEILNLLSVALSLKNQDTSVEINGYMLALTKDTVDDSATVRVITIVTLIYLPASFVCSFLGMNLFTFGSDPTNPSFGVSKQFWVFFMLTVPLTILTVGIWFLFSHRRKKAREAEKARELVDLEGQ
;
A
#
# COMPACT_ATOMS: atom_id res chain seq x y z
N MET A 1 -0.81 -45.85 28.48
CA MET A 1 -0.77 -45.29 29.84
C MET A 1 0.22 -44.13 29.84
N SER A 2 -0.20 -42.98 30.37
CA SER A 2 0.69 -41.92 30.91
C SER A 2 1.20 -42.37 32.30
N PRO A 3 2.05 -41.60 33.03
CA PRO A 3 2.58 -40.24 32.78
C PRO A 3 4.12 -40.29 32.51
N ASP A 4 4.98 -39.27 32.62
CA ASP A 4 4.92 -37.89 33.15
C ASP A 4 5.80 -36.93 32.31
N SER A 5 5.50 -35.62 32.28
CA SER A 5 6.48 -34.50 32.19
C SER A 5 5.83 -33.10 32.01
N GLU A 6 5.01 -32.66 32.96
CA GLU A 6 4.77 -31.22 33.14
C GLU A 6 5.73 -30.68 34.21
N LYS A 7 6.68 -29.83 33.80
CA LYS A 7 7.34 -28.87 34.69
C LYS A 7 6.93 -27.47 34.25
N GLY A 8 5.94 -26.91 34.96
CA GLY A 8 5.44 -25.57 34.70
C GLY A 8 6.51 -24.50 34.94
N PHE A 9 6.56 -23.51 34.04
CA PHE A 9 7.36 -22.30 34.20
C PHE A 9 6.81 -21.41 35.34
N PRO A 10 7.64 -20.54 35.95
CA PRO A 10 7.24 -19.68 37.06
C PRO A 10 6.41 -18.46 36.58
N LEU A 11 5.26 -18.72 35.94
CA LEU A 11 4.34 -17.68 35.45
C LEU A 11 3.10 -17.49 36.35
N PHE A 12 2.75 -18.49 37.16
CA PHE A 12 1.54 -18.47 38.00
C PHE A 12 1.60 -17.44 39.13
N SER A 13 2.77 -17.20 39.74
CA SER A 13 2.89 -16.33 40.92
C SER A 13 2.55 -14.86 40.67
N ALA A 14 2.71 -14.36 39.44
CA ALA A 14 2.32 -13.00 39.06
C ALA A 14 0.80 -12.89 38.83
N GLN A 15 0.20 -13.88 38.17
CA GLN A 15 -1.25 -13.90 37.96
C GLN A 15 -2.04 -14.10 39.27
N GLU A 16 -1.53 -14.94 40.18
CA GLU A 16 -2.12 -15.14 41.51
C GLU A 16 -2.01 -13.89 42.40
N LYS A 17 -0.88 -13.17 42.36
CA LYS A 17 -0.74 -11.88 43.07
C LYS A 17 -1.76 -10.83 42.60
N VAL A 18 -1.96 -10.68 41.28
CA VAL A 18 -2.95 -9.74 40.73
C VAL A 18 -4.39 -10.18 41.01
N LEU A 19 -4.65 -11.48 41.16
CA LEU A 19 -5.95 -11.99 41.57
C LEU A 19 -6.24 -11.69 43.06
N HIS A 20 -5.24 -11.84 43.94
CA HIS A 20 -5.32 -11.48 45.35
C HIS A 20 -5.55 -9.98 45.59
N LEU A 21 -4.90 -9.11 44.81
CA LEU A 21 -5.13 -7.65 44.82
C LEU A 21 -6.57 -7.25 44.42
N ARG A 22 -7.38 -8.20 43.91
CA ARG A 22 -8.77 -7.96 43.51
C ARG A 22 -9.81 -8.40 44.55
N THR A 23 -9.38 -9.07 45.63
CA THR A 23 -10.27 -9.66 46.64
C THR A 23 -10.30 -8.94 47.98
N GLU A 24 -9.40 -7.96 48.22
CA GLU A 24 -9.41 -7.14 49.43
C GLU A 24 -9.93 -5.72 49.16
N SER A 25 -10.74 -5.22 50.08
CA SER A 25 -11.71 -4.15 49.83
C SER A 25 -11.23 -2.76 50.27
N GLU A 26 -10.01 -2.37 49.90
CA GLU A 26 -9.53 -0.98 50.02
C GLU A 26 -9.14 -0.43 48.65
N ILE A 27 -9.77 0.68 48.25
CA ILE A 27 -9.42 1.41 47.03
C ILE A 27 -8.22 2.31 47.33
N THR A 28 -7.06 1.70 47.54
CA THR A 28 -5.78 2.40 47.47
C THR A 28 -5.47 2.73 46.01
N THR A 29 -5.06 3.96 45.73
CA THR A 29 -4.55 4.33 44.41
C THR A 29 -3.27 3.54 44.15
N PRO A 30 -3.15 2.81 43.03
CA PRO A 30 -1.95 2.03 42.75
C PRO A 30 -0.72 2.94 42.71
N THR A 31 0.36 2.47 43.32
CA THR A 31 1.67 3.11 43.22
C THR A 31 2.13 3.15 41.77
N VAL A 32 3.08 4.05 41.46
CA VAL A 32 3.65 4.17 40.10
C VAL A 32 4.22 2.83 39.61
N ALA A 33 4.81 2.03 40.51
CA ALA A 33 5.31 0.70 40.21
C ALA A 33 4.19 -0.28 39.80
N GLU A 34 3.14 -0.42 40.61
CA GLU A 34 1.99 -1.30 40.32
C GLU A 34 1.25 -0.88 39.03
N ALA A 35 1.11 0.43 38.81
CA ALA A 35 0.54 0.96 37.58
C ALA A 35 1.39 0.59 36.34
N MET A 36 2.72 0.65 36.45
CA MET A 36 3.63 0.27 35.37
C MET A 36 3.70 -1.25 35.16
N GLU A 37 3.58 -2.06 36.20
CA GLU A 37 3.45 -3.52 36.08
C GLU A 37 2.17 -3.91 35.32
N LEU A 38 1.03 -3.27 35.63
CA LEU A 38 -0.23 -3.45 34.89
C LEU A 38 -0.15 -2.97 33.43
N VAL A 39 0.65 -1.94 33.14
CA VAL A 39 0.92 -1.51 31.75
C VAL A 39 1.76 -2.56 31.01
N ASN A 40 2.86 -3.02 31.60
CA ASN A 40 3.72 -4.06 31.02
C ASN A 40 2.93 -5.36 30.75
N LEU A 41 2.01 -5.73 31.63
CA LEU A 41 1.19 -6.94 31.49
C LEU A 41 0.11 -6.79 30.38
N LYS A 42 -0.42 -5.58 30.16
CA LYS A 42 -1.26 -5.29 28.99
C LYS A 42 -0.45 -5.29 27.70
N GLU A 43 0.74 -4.69 27.72
CA GLU A 43 1.68 -4.63 26.60
C GLU A 43 2.05 -6.05 26.14
N TYR A 44 2.42 -6.93 27.07
CA TYR A 44 2.67 -8.36 26.81
C TYR A 44 1.50 -9.08 26.11
N ASN A 45 0.27 -8.88 26.60
CA ASN A 45 -0.93 -9.49 26.00
C ASN A 45 -1.21 -8.98 24.58
N VAL A 46 -0.99 -7.68 24.31
CA VAL A 46 -1.10 -7.12 22.96
C VAL A 46 -0.04 -7.74 22.03
N TYR A 47 1.21 -7.83 22.47
CA TYR A 47 2.28 -8.37 21.64
C TYR A 47 2.16 -9.87 21.38
N ASN A 48 1.57 -10.65 22.27
CA ASN A 48 1.21 -12.05 21.96
C ASN A 48 0.20 -12.15 20.80
N ALA A 49 -0.78 -11.24 20.72
CA ALA A 49 -1.69 -11.18 19.58
C ALA A 49 -1.01 -10.70 18.29
N VAL A 50 0.02 -9.84 18.39
CA VAL A 50 0.88 -9.48 17.24
C VAL A 50 1.68 -10.70 16.76
N LYS A 51 2.35 -11.43 17.68
CA LYS A 51 3.12 -12.65 17.38
C LYS A 51 2.31 -13.67 16.60
N GLU A 52 1.10 -14.02 17.04
CA GLU A 52 0.27 -14.99 16.31
C GLU A 52 -0.09 -14.54 14.88
N ARG A 53 -0.22 -13.23 14.63
CA ARG A 53 -0.45 -12.70 13.27
C ARG A 53 0.79 -12.81 12.36
N ILE A 54 2.00 -12.75 12.93
CA ILE A 54 3.26 -12.76 12.17
C ILE A 54 4.01 -14.10 12.21
N ARG A 55 3.55 -15.06 13.01
CA ARG A 55 4.13 -16.40 13.23
C ARG A 55 4.43 -17.15 11.93
N GLY A 56 3.44 -17.21 11.03
CA GLY A 56 3.59 -17.79 9.69
C GLY A 56 4.16 -16.83 8.64
N ALA A 57 4.53 -15.60 9.02
CA ALA A 57 4.99 -14.53 8.15
C ALA A 57 6.49 -14.22 8.31
N ALA A 58 6.89 -13.63 9.43
CA ALA A 58 8.24 -13.10 9.60
C ALA A 58 9.34 -14.18 9.73
N PHE A 59 8.97 -15.44 10.01
CA PHE A 59 9.88 -16.50 10.43
C PHE A 59 10.08 -17.64 9.44
N SER A 60 11.22 -18.32 9.57
CA SER A 60 11.46 -19.59 8.90
C SER A 60 10.57 -20.68 9.50
N VAL A 61 9.94 -21.49 8.64
CA VAL A 61 9.14 -22.67 9.02
C VAL A 61 10.03 -23.89 9.34
N ARG A 62 11.33 -23.79 9.01
CA ARG A 62 12.35 -24.78 9.36
C ARG A 62 13.27 -24.20 10.43
N ASP A 63 13.89 -25.06 11.24
CA ASP A 63 14.87 -24.73 12.29
C ASP A 63 16.22 -24.24 11.71
N VAL A 64 16.14 -23.21 10.87
CA VAL A 64 17.28 -22.48 10.32
C VAL A 64 17.45 -21.26 11.19
N VAL A 65 18.42 -21.32 12.09
CA VAL A 65 18.94 -20.17 12.82
C VAL A 65 20.18 -19.66 12.05
N ASN A 66 20.32 -18.35 11.91
CA ASN A 66 21.53 -17.73 11.40
C ASN A 66 21.68 -16.33 12.02
N VAL A 67 22.35 -16.29 13.17
CA VAL A 67 22.52 -15.09 14.00
C VAL A 67 24.01 -14.85 14.19
N ASN A 68 24.48 -13.66 13.82
CA ASN A 68 25.83 -13.22 14.14
C ASN A 68 25.77 -12.44 15.45
N VAL A 69 26.64 -12.77 16.40
CA VAL A 69 26.84 -12.02 17.65
C VAL A 69 28.27 -11.52 17.68
N THR A 70 28.47 -10.24 17.96
CA THR A 70 29.78 -9.62 18.18
C THR A 70 29.80 -9.02 19.56
N ASP A 71 30.58 -9.61 20.45
CA ASP A 71 30.78 -9.11 21.81
C ASP A 71 32.10 -8.34 21.90
N VAL A 72 32.04 -7.16 22.51
CA VAL A 72 33.19 -6.32 22.83
C VAL A 72 33.49 -6.49 24.32
N VAL A 73 34.60 -7.14 24.64
CA VAL A 73 35.05 -7.31 26.02
C VAL A 73 36.17 -6.30 26.27
N SER A 74 35.91 -5.37 27.19
CA SER A 74 36.88 -4.41 27.70
C SER A 74 37.33 -4.87 29.08
N SER A 75 38.64 -4.80 29.34
CA SER A 75 39.24 -5.00 30.66
C SER A 75 40.18 -3.84 30.92
N GLU A 76 40.32 -3.40 32.17
CA GLU A 76 41.16 -2.26 32.54
C GLU A 76 42.65 -2.48 32.17
N ASP A 77 43.10 -3.74 32.23
CA ASP A 77 44.50 -4.13 31.99
C ASP A 77 44.80 -4.65 30.56
N SER A 78 43.81 -4.74 29.66
CA SER A 78 44.04 -5.35 28.34
C SER A 78 43.27 -4.69 27.19
N PRO A 79 43.84 -4.62 25.97
CA PRO A 79 43.17 -4.03 24.81
C PRO A 79 41.81 -4.68 24.53
N SER A 80 40.83 -3.87 24.10
CA SER A 80 39.47 -4.34 23.82
C SER A 80 39.47 -5.50 22.84
N SER A 81 38.89 -6.64 23.23
CA SER A 81 38.80 -7.82 22.37
C SER A 81 37.42 -7.94 21.72
N TYR A 82 37.40 -8.34 20.45
CA TYR A 82 36.19 -8.49 19.64
C TYR A 82 35.96 -9.98 19.37
N CYS A 83 34.91 -10.55 19.97
CA CYS A 83 34.53 -11.94 19.75
C CYS A 83 33.37 -12.00 18.74
N LEU A 84 33.65 -12.42 17.51
CA LEU A 84 32.65 -12.60 16.45
C LEU A 84 32.25 -14.08 16.35
N ASN A 85 30.99 -14.37 16.68
CA ASN A 85 30.40 -15.70 16.62
C ASN A 85 29.22 -15.76 15.65
N THR A 86 29.06 -16.88 14.95
CA THR A 86 27.96 -17.13 14.00
C THR A 86 27.24 -18.41 14.40
N PHE A 87 26.02 -18.28 14.90
CA PHE A 87 25.22 -19.39 15.41
C PHE A 87 24.25 -19.91 14.34
N LYS A 88 24.19 -21.24 14.19
CA LYS A 88 23.36 -21.94 13.19
C LYS A 88 22.21 -22.74 13.78
N ASP A 89 22.14 -22.81 15.10
CA ASP A 89 21.18 -23.55 15.90
C ASP A 89 20.79 -22.72 17.14
N GLU A 90 19.58 -22.94 17.66
CA GLU A 90 19.05 -22.18 18.80
C GLU A 90 19.80 -22.54 20.09
N THR A 91 20.08 -23.81 20.33
CA THR A 91 20.72 -24.29 21.58
C THR A 91 22.10 -23.67 21.81
N SER A 92 23.00 -23.66 20.82
CA SER A 92 24.33 -23.08 20.97
C SER A 92 24.29 -21.55 21.18
N LEU A 93 23.28 -20.87 20.63
CA LEU A 93 23.07 -19.44 20.85
C LEU A 93 22.60 -19.14 22.28
N LEU A 94 21.69 -19.96 22.83
CA LEU A 94 21.19 -19.79 24.20
C LEU A 94 22.26 -20.16 25.23
N ASN A 95 22.96 -21.28 25.04
CA ASN A 95 24.11 -21.64 25.87
C ASN A 95 25.15 -20.51 25.87
N TYR A 96 25.43 -19.89 24.73
CA TYR A 96 26.32 -18.73 24.68
C TYR A 96 25.79 -17.54 25.50
N PHE A 97 24.49 -17.23 25.46
CA PHE A 97 23.93 -16.16 26.29
C PHE A 97 23.90 -16.47 27.79
N GLU A 98 23.87 -17.75 28.19
CA GLU A 98 23.93 -18.18 29.59
C GLU A 98 25.36 -18.31 30.13
N GLU A 99 26.31 -18.76 29.30
CA GLU A 99 27.72 -19.00 29.67
C GLU A 99 28.63 -17.77 29.45
N SER A 100 28.23 -16.79 28.62
CA SER A 100 29.04 -15.60 28.37
C SER A 100 29.02 -14.63 29.55
N VAL A 101 30.21 -14.14 29.93
CA VAL A 101 30.35 -12.96 30.78
C VAL A 101 29.72 -11.76 30.09
N THR A 102 29.00 -10.92 30.84
CA THR A 102 28.37 -9.69 30.32
C THR A 102 29.42 -8.79 29.65
N PRO A 103 29.33 -8.56 28.32
CA PRO A 103 30.32 -7.76 27.60
C PRO A 103 30.13 -6.27 27.86
N PHE A 104 31.09 -5.43 27.48
CA PHE A 104 30.90 -3.97 27.49
C PHE A 104 29.82 -3.53 26.47
N ALA A 105 29.85 -4.16 25.30
CA ALA A 105 28.84 -4.00 24.26
C ALA A 105 28.60 -5.30 23.50
N ARG A 106 27.35 -5.57 23.13
CA ARG A 106 26.90 -6.72 22.34
C ARG A 106 26.21 -6.23 21.07
N THR A 107 26.62 -6.76 19.91
CA THR A 107 25.92 -6.53 18.62
C THR A 107 25.34 -7.85 18.12
N ILE A 108 24.04 -7.89 17.88
CA ILE A 108 23.31 -9.03 17.32
C ILE A 108 22.84 -8.65 15.92
N GLN A 109 23.16 -9.46 14.90
CA GLN A 109 22.72 -9.24 13.52
C GLN A 109 21.98 -10.45 12.98
N ILE A 110 20.78 -10.21 12.46
CA ILE A 110 19.95 -11.22 11.80
C ILE A 110 19.73 -10.78 10.35
N SER A 111 20.08 -11.62 9.38
CA SER A 111 20.04 -11.27 7.95
C SER A 111 19.06 -12.15 7.17
N ALA A 112 17.95 -11.58 6.70
CA ALA A 112 17.06 -12.25 5.75
C ALA A 112 17.81 -12.66 4.48
N LYS A 113 17.41 -13.75 3.81
CA LYS A 113 18.02 -14.19 2.54
C LYS A 113 17.88 -13.13 1.43
N ASN A 114 16.76 -12.43 1.42
CA ASN A 114 16.46 -11.23 0.62
C ASN A 114 15.27 -10.49 1.26
N SER A 115 14.96 -9.29 0.78
CA SER A 115 14.00 -8.37 1.43
C SER A 115 12.56 -8.89 1.58
N ILE A 116 12.19 -9.96 0.86
CA ILE A 116 10.85 -10.58 0.92
C ILE A 116 10.90 -12.00 1.52
N SER A 117 12.07 -12.48 1.92
CA SER A 117 12.22 -13.73 2.64
C SER A 117 11.92 -13.50 4.13
N PRO A 118 11.45 -14.54 4.85
CA PRO A 118 11.49 -14.53 6.30
C PRO A 118 12.91 -14.33 6.85
N LEU A 119 13.00 -13.89 8.10
CA LEU A 119 14.24 -13.90 8.87
C LEU A 119 14.65 -15.37 9.13
N PRO A 120 15.95 -15.71 9.10
CA PRO A 120 16.46 -17.05 9.38
C PRO A 120 16.56 -17.28 10.89
N VAL A 121 15.41 -17.19 11.56
CA VAL A 121 15.19 -17.58 12.96
C VAL A 121 13.78 -18.16 13.08
N THR A 122 13.56 -18.98 14.11
CA THR A 122 12.21 -19.37 14.55
C THR A 122 11.60 -18.25 15.41
N GLN A 123 10.29 -18.28 15.65
CA GLN A 123 9.67 -17.34 16.59
C GLN A 123 10.21 -17.57 18.02
N SER A 124 10.39 -18.83 18.44
CA SER A 124 11.00 -19.22 19.72
C SER A 124 12.39 -18.60 19.89
N CYS A 125 13.26 -18.79 18.89
CA CYS A 125 14.62 -18.26 18.90
C CYS A 125 14.61 -16.74 19.08
N LEU A 126 13.73 -16.02 18.39
CA LEU A 126 13.64 -14.57 18.57
C LEU A 126 13.04 -14.18 19.94
N ASP A 127 11.98 -14.83 20.40
CA ASP A 127 11.43 -14.62 21.75
C ASP A 127 12.52 -14.81 22.83
N ASN A 128 13.36 -15.83 22.70
CA ASN A 128 14.49 -16.10 23.59
C ASN A 128 15.62 -15.05 23.46
N ILE A 129 16.00 -14.64 22.23
CA ILE A 129 16.95 -13.53 22.02
C ILE A 129 16.48 -12.25 22.72
N LEU A 130 15.19 -11.90 22.59
CA LEU A 130 14.62 -10.72 23.23
C LEU A 130 14.61 -10.87 24.75
N TYR A 131 14.24 -12.04 25.27
CA TYR A 131 14.20 -12.34 26.70
C TYR A 131 15.59 -12.26 27.36
N HIS A 132 16.58 -13.02 26.88
CA HIS A 132 17.93 -13.06 27.48
C HIS A 132 18.64 -11.70 27.45
N ASN A 133 18.33 -10.84 26.47
CA ASN A 133 18.92 -9.51 26.36
C ASN A 133 18.00 -8.40 26.92
N SER A 134 16.92 -8.76 27.62
CA SER A 134 15.93 -7.85 28.21
C SER A 134 15.35 -6.81 27.22
N ILE A 135 15.17 -7.18 25.95
CA ILE A 135 14.60 -6.30 24.92
C ILE A 135 13.07 -6.22 25.09
N PRO A 136 12.48 -5.00 25.13
CA PRO A 136 11.03 -4.84 25.24
C PRO A 136 10.23 -5.54 24.12
N GLN A 137 9.03 -6.01 24.47
CA GLN A 137 8.12 -6.65 23.50
C GLN A 137 7.66 -5.68 22.39
N THR A 138 7.81 -4.36 22.55
CA THR A 138 7.60 -3.37 21.49
C THR A 138 8.45 -3.60 20.24
N PHE A 139 9.57 -4.33 20.34
CA PHE A 139 10.38 -4.65 19.18
C PHE A 139 9.65 -5.55 18.17
N TRP A 140 8.60 -6.26 18.59
CA TRP A 140 7.76 -7.06 17.70
C TRP A 140 7.09 -6.26 16.59
N ASP A 141 6.85 -4.96 16.77
CA ASP A 141 6.36 -4.08 15.70
C ASP A 141 7.43 -3.85 14.61
N VAL A 142 8.71 -3.72 15.00
CA VAL A 142 9.85 -3.62 14.05
C VAL A 142 9.99 -4.93 13.28
N VAL A 143 9.83 -6.08 13.96
CA VAL A 143 9.87 -7.41 13.33
C VAL A 143 8.69 -7.62 12.37
N ALA A 144 7.49 -7.13 12.73
CA ALA A 144 6.28 -7.27 11.92
C ALA A 144 6.39 -6.60 10.54
N SER A 145 7.24 -5.59 10.37
CA SER A 145 7.45 -4.98 9.06
C SER A 145 8.19 -5.91 8.06
N PHE A 146 8.90 -6.95 8.53
CA PHE A 146 9.72 -7.83 7.67
C PHE A 146 8.89 -8.88 6.91
N ARG A 147 9.54 -9.54 5.93
CA ARG A 147 8.95 -10.52 4.99
C ARG A 147 7.92 -9.96 3.98
N SER A 148 7.72 -8.66 3.93
CA SER A 148 6.97 -7.99 2.84
C SER A 148 7.81 -6.88 2.20
N LYS A 149 7.44 -6.45 0.99
CA LYS A 149 7.93 -5.17 0.47
C LYS A 149 7.30 -4.06 1.33
N PRO A 150 8.02 -2.99 1.70
CA PRO A 150 7.49 -1.92 2.54
C PRO A 150 6.11 -1.46 2.06
N GLY A 151 5.09 -1.74 2.86
CA GLY A 151 3.70 -1.57 2.47
C GLY A 151 3.29 -0.11 2.28
N ASN A 152 2.14 0.11 1.65
CA ASN A 152 1.52 1.43 1.62
C ASN A 152 0.75 1.72 2.93
N ALA A 153 0.21 0.68 3.59
CA ALA A 153 -0.37 0.79 4.93
C ALA A 153 0.68 1.17 5.98
N ASP A 154 1.86 0.55 5.93
CA ASP A 154 2.96 0.79 6.88
C ASP A 154 3.85 1.99 6.48
N ALA A 155 3.44 2.81 5.50
CA ALA A 155 4.27 3.91 5.02
C ALA A 155 4.51 5.01 6.09
N GLY A 156 3.61 5.11 7.08
CA GLY A 156 3.75 5.96 8.27
C GLY A 156 4.29 5.24 9.51
N PHE A 157 4.68 3.96 9.39
CA PHE A 157 5.26 3.19 10.49
C PHE A 157 6.80 3.35 10.55
N GLY A 158 7.41 2.95 11.67
CA GLY A 158 8.87 2.83 11.80
C GLY A 158 9.60 4.07 12.32
N SER A 159 8.88 5.12 12.69
CA SER A 159 9.49 6.26 13.40
C SER A 159 10.05 5.81 14.75
N MET A 160 11.16 6.45 15.14
CA MET A 160 11.87 6.12 16.37
C MET A 160 11.02 6.24 17.64
N ILE A 161 11.16 5.24 18.49
CA ILE A 161 10.68 5.21 19.87
C ILE A 161 11.93 5.18 20.75
N MET A 162 11.97 6.03 21.77
CA MET A 162 13.00 6.05 22.82
C MET A 162 12.27 5.87 24.15
N LYS A 163 12.65 4.84 24.90
CA LYS A 163 12.13 4.51 26.23
C LYS A 163 13.26 4.66 27.24
N HIS A 164 13.02 5.43 28.29
CA HIS A 164 13.89 5.49 29.46
C HIS A 164 13.42 4.40 30.43
N ASN A 165 14.34 3.52 30.80
CA ASN A 165 14.06 2.39 31.69
C ASN A 165 14.37 2.75 33.16
N PHE A 166 13.86 1.95 34.09
CA PHE A 166 14.06 2.15 35.53
C PHE A 166 15.54 2.05 35.97
N ASP A 167 16.37 1.35 35.21
CA ASP A 167 17.80 1.15 35.46
C ASP A 167 18.70 2.22 34.80
N ASP A 168 18.09 3.37 34.46
CA ASP A 168 18.67 4.52 33.74
C ASP A 168 19.21 4.19 32.34
N THR A 169 18.85 3.04 31.76
CA THR A 169 19.16 2.71 30.36
C THR A 169 18.16 3.32 29.39
N PHE A 170 18.60 3.52 28.15
CA PHE A 170 17.78 4.11 27.09
C PHE A 170 17.65 3.15 25.91
N ASP A 171 16.45 2.60 25.75
CA ASP A 171 16.10 1.69 24.66
C ASP A 171 15.52 2.47 23.49
N MET A 172 16.10 2.26 22.30
CA MET A 172 15.75 3.00 21.10
C MET A 172 15.48 2.05 19.93
N GLN A 173 14.28 2.11 19.36
CA GLN A 173 13.88 1.24 18.25
C GLN A 173 13.28 2.01 17.08
N TYR A 174 13.63 1.63 15.85
CA TYR A 174 13.05 2.18 14.61
C TYR A 174 13.24 1.25 13.41
N THR A 175 12.51 1.55 12.33
CA THR A 175 12.72 0.94 11.00
C THR A 175 13.10 2.03 10.02
N LEU A 176 14.30 1.99 9.44
CA LEU A 176 14.65 2.88 8.33
C LEU A 176 14.34 2.20 6.99
N ILE A 177 13.46 2.81 6.20
CA ILE A 177 13.21 2.45 4.81
C ILE A 177 14.19 3.21 3.91
N TYR A 178 14.75 2.52 2.92
CA TYR A 178 15.71 3.09 1.98
C TYR A 178 15.54 2.53 0.56
N ALA A 179 16.03 3.27 -0.44
CA ALA A 179 16.05 2.82 -1.82
C ALA A 179 17.39 2.13 -2.15
N GLU A 180 17.35 0.97 -2.79
CA GLU A 180 18.52 0.25 -3.27
C GLU A 180 18.43 0.02 -4.78
N GLU A 181 19.47 0.48 -5.50
CA GLU A 181 19.65 0.25 -6.92
C GLU A 181 20.11 -1.19 -7.19
N SER A 182 19.47 -1.86 -8.15
CA SER A 182 19.89 -3.14 -8.69
C SER A 182 20.12 -3.00 -10.18
N ARG A 183 21.39 -2.97 -10.57
CA ARG A 183 21.85 -2.90 -11.95
C ARG A 183 21.95 -4.31 -12.54
N THR A 184 21.20 -4.56 -13.61
CA THR A 184 21.46 -5.68 -14.52
C THR A 184 22.13 -5.16 -15.79
N PRO A 185 22.78 -6.00 -16.61
CA PRO A 185 23.44 -5.55 -17.84
C PRO A 185 22.50 -4.87 -18.84
N THR A 186 21.19 -5.09 -18.73
CA THR A 186 20.15 -4.61 -19.64
C THR A 186 19.22 -3.57 -19.04
N SER A 187 19.21 -3.38 -17.71
CA SER A 187 18.29 -2.44 -17.04
C SER A 187 18.76 -2.03 -15.65
N THR A 188 18.47 -0.79 -15.25
CA THR A 188 18.54 -0.37 -13.86
C THR A 188 17.17 -0.50 -13.23
N SER A 189 17.08 -1.19 -12.09
CA SER A 189 15.85 -1.33 -11.31
C SER A 189 16.05 -0.82 -9.89
N TRP A 190 14.99 -0.32 -9.26
CA TRP A 190 15.04 0.21 -7.90
C TRP A 190 14.13 -0.58 -6.98
N THR A 191 14.61 -0.86 -5.78
CA THR A 191 13.89 -1.63 -4.76
C THR A 191 13.89 -0.87 -3.44
N LEU A 192 12.70 -0.65 -2.86
CA LEU A 192 12.61 -0.21 -1.48
C LEU A 192 12.89 -1.39 -0.55
N ARG A 193 13.74 -1.15 0.44
CA ARG A 193 14.18 -2.09 1.47
C ARG A 193 14.11 -1.40 2.82
N GLN A 194 14.31 -2.15 3.89
CA GLN A 194 14.30 -1.61 5.23
C GLN A 194 15.34 -2.30 6.11
N VAL A 195 15.81 -1.59 7.14
CA VAL A 195 16.62 -2.11 8.22
C VAL A 195 15.90 -1.84 9.54
N GLY A 196 15.79 -2.86 10.38
CA GLY A 196 15.21 -2.76 11.72
C GLY A 196 16.35 -2.57 12.72
N VAL A 197 16.16 -1.63 13.64
CA VAL A 197 17.19 -1.23 14.61
C VAL A 197 16.58 -1.27 16.00
N PHE A 198 17.29 -1.89 16.92
CA PHE A 198 17.16 -1.68 18.36
C PHE A 198 18.54 -1.34 18.92
N ASN A 199 18.62 -0.33 19.77
CA ASN A 199 19.85 0.12 20.41
C ASN A 199 19.57 0.46 21.89
N ARG A 200 20.29 -0.17 22.82
CA ARG A 200 20.33 0.19 24.24
C ARG A 200 21.60 0.97 24.52
N PHE A 201 21.43 2.20 24.95
CA PHE A 201 22.50 3.02 25.52
C PHE A 201 22.51 2.89 27.05
N VAL A 202 23.69 2.58 27.60
CA VAL A 202 23.95 2.55 29.04
C VAL A 202 24.82 3.77 29.40
N PRO A 203 24.40 4.65 30.32
CA PRO A 203 25.18 5.81 30.73
C PRO A 203 26.58 5.46 31.30
N PRO A 204 27.63 6.26 31.03
CA PRO A 204 28.99 5.99 31.53
C PRO A 204 29.13 6.03 33.06
N SER A 205 28.22 6.71 33.75
CA SER A 205 28.29 6.95 35.20
C SER A 205 27.55 5.91 36.04
N ARG A 206 27.24 4.73 35.50
CA ARG A 206 26.84 3.55 36.29
C ARG A 206 28.11 3.05 36.99
N PRO A 207 28.23 3.12 38.33
CA PRO A 207 29.45 2.71 39.01
C PRO A 207 29.59 1.19 38.90
N THR A 208 30.51 0.74 38.05
CA THR A 208 31.13 -0.57 38.19
C THR A 208 31.68 -0.64 39.60
N LEU A 209 31.20 -1.61 40.39
CA LEU A 209 31.37 -1.64 41.84
C LEU A 209 32.85 -1.49 42.24
N ASP A 210 33.23 -0.32 42.77
CA ASP A 210 34.60 0.01 43.16
C ASP A 210 35.12 -1.01 44.17
N SER A 211 36.05 -1.87 43.75
CA SER A 211 36.61 -2.94 44.59
C SER A 211 37.58 -2.44 45.68
N THR A 212 37.59 -1.13 45.93
CA THR A 212 38.51 -0.45 46.85
C THR A 212 37.84 0.31 48.00
N SER A 213 36.51 0.43 48.03
CA SER A 213 35.81 0.95 49.22
C SER A 213 35.60 -0.16 50.26
N THR A 214 36.13 0.05 51.46
CA THR A 214 35.83 -0.79 52.63
C THR A 214 34.32 -0.80 52.91
N PRO A 215 33.71 -1.95 53.22
CA PRO A 215 32.27 -2.00 53.44
C PRO A 215 31.89 -1.38 54.79
N ASP A 216 31.11 -0.31 54.77
CA ASP A 216 30.29 0.08 55.92
C ASP A 216 29.18 -0.98 56.08
N GLU A 217 29.09 -1.59 57.27
CA GLU A 217 28.33 -2.84 57.47
C GLU A 217 26.78 -2.69 57.42
N ASP A 218 26.24 -1.47 57.31
CA ASP A 218 24.80 -1.18 57.48
C ASP A 218 24.03 -0.84 56.17
N GLN A 219 24.61 -1.05 54.98
CA GLN A 219 23.86 -0.99 53.71
C GLN A 219 23.87 -2.34 52.97
N GLN A 220 22.92 -3.19 53.36
CA GLN A 220 22.56 -4.41 52.65
C GLN A 220 21.75 -4.09 51.37
N LEU A 221 22.41 -3.42 50.40
CA LEU A 221 21.87 -3.14 49.08
C LEU A 221 21.98 -4.38 48.18
N ASP A 222 20.91 -4.69 47.44
CA ASP A 222 20.80 -5.92 46.65
C ASP A 222 21.96 -6.15 45.66
N LYS A 223 22.77 -7.18 45.93
CA LYS A 223 23.76 -7.75 44.99
C LYS A 223 23.11 -8.54 43.83
N GLY A 224 22.01 -8.01 43.29
CA GLY A 224 21.18 -8.67 42.27
C GLY A 224 20.93 -7.82 41.01
N THR A 225 21.56 -6.65 40.88
CA THR A 225 21.36 -5.79 39.71
C THR A 225 22.13 -6.35 38.51
N ILE A 226 21.43 -7.04 37.61
CA ILE A 226 21.98 -7.48 36.33
C ILE A 226 22.45 -6.25 35.54
N GLU A 227 23.75 -6.16 35.28
CA GLU A 227 24.30 -5.12 34.42
C GLU A 227 24.01 -5.46 32.97
N SER A 228 22.95 -4.84 32.42
CA SER A 228 22.65 -4.98 30.99
C SER A 228 23.73 -4.27 30.17
N PRO A 229 24.35 -4.91 29.17
CA PRO A 229 25.37 -4.30 28.34
C PRO A 229 24.75 -3.27 27.37
N ASN A 230 25.60 -2.41 26.77
CA ASN A 230 25.20 -1.68 25.58
C ASN A 230 24.85 -2.70 24.48
N LEU A 231 23.69 -2.56 23.84
CA LEU A 231 23.13 -3.61 22.98
C LEU A 231 22.63 -3.06 21.66
N LEU A 232 23.15 -3.58 20.55
CA LEU A 232 22.73 -3.23 19.20
C LEU A 232 22.15 -4.46 18.49
N LEU A 233 20.84 -4.49 18.23
CA LEU A 233 20.19 -5.52 17.42
C LEU A 233 19.80 -4.96 16.05
N LEU A 234 20.32 -5.57 14.98
CA LEU A 234 20.08 -5.17 13.59
C LEU A 234 19.39 -6.28 12.78
N LEU A 235 18.28 -5.94 12.14
CA LEU A 235 17.56 -6.78 11.19
C LEU A 235 17.89 -6.33 9.75
N HIS A 236 18.71 -7.11 9.05
CA HIS A 236 19.17 -6.79 7.69
C HIS A 236 18.28 -7.46 6.62
N PRO A 237 17.97 -6.76 5.52
CA PRO A 237 17.10 -7.28 4.46
C PRO A 237 17.83 -8.21 3.47
N LYS A 238 19.15 -8.35 3.57
CA LYS A 238 19.99 -9.28 2.79
C LYS A 238 21.29 -9.55 3.56
N PRO A 239 21.96 -10.71 3.38
CA PRO A 239 23.33 -10.89 3.87
C PRO A 239 24.29 -9.96 3.12
N ASN A 240 25.44 -9.66 3.73
CA ASN A 240 26.49 -8.80 3.17
C ASN A 240 25.93 -7.45 2.67
N SER A 241 25.04 -6.85 3.47
CA SER A 241 24.52 -5.52 3.19
C SER A 241 25.62 -4.46 3.36
N LEU A 242 25.50 -3.32 2.66
CA LEU A 242 26.51 -2.26 2.70
C LEU A 242 26.78 -1.77 4.14
N LEU A 243 25.75 -1.72 4.98
CA LEU A 243 25.90 -1.40 6.41
C LEU A 243 26.76 -2.44 7.14
N GLN A 244 26.56 -3.75 6.90
CA GLN A 244 27.37 -4.79 7.54
C GLN A 244 28.84 -4.69 7.14
N THR A 245 29.14 -4.44 5.86
CA THR A 245 30.52 -4.25 5.39
C THR A 245 31.15 -3.01 6.03
N ARG A 246 30.42 -1.88 6.08
CA ARG A 246 30.93 -0.65 6.71
C ARG A 246 31.12 -0.79 8.23
N LEU A 247 30.19 -1.44 8.91
CA LEU A 247 30.26 -1.72 10.35
C LEU A 247 31.46 -2.62 10.67
N ALA A 248 31.64 -3.72 9.92
CA ALA A 248 32.80 -4.59 10.05
C ALA A 248 34.13 -3.85 9.81
N SER A 249 34.21 -2.96 8.81
CA SER A 249 35.40 -2.13 8.60
C SER A 249 35.63 -1.09 9.71
N SER A 250 34.56 -0.58 10.33
CA SER A 250 34.66 0.36 11.46
C SER A 250 35.23 -0.32 12.71
N LEU A 251 34.79 -1.54 13.01
CA LEU A 251 35.34 -2.34 14.11
C LEU A 251 36.80 -2.73 13.82
N ALA A 252 37.12 -3.12 12.59
CA ALA A 252 38.48 -3.50 12.19
C ALA A 252 39.50 -2.34 12.13
N THR A 253 39.05 -1.07 12.24
CA THR A 253 39.91 0.13 12.21
C THR A 253 40.05 0.82 13.56
N GLN A 254 39.34 0.37 14.61
CA GLN A 254 39.55 0.84 15.98
C GLN A 254 40.91 0.37 16.50
N GLN A 255 41.63 1.25 17.21
CA GLN A 255 42.94 0.91 17.76
C GLN A 255 42.79 0.12 19.08
N PRO A 256 43.71 -0.81 19.40
CA PRO A 256 43.62 -1.63 20.61
C PRO A 256 43.59 -0.85 21.94
N HIS A 257 44.07 0.40 21.94
CA HIS A 257 44.22 1.25 23.12
C HIS A 257 43.30 2.48 23.14
N SER A 258 42.40 2.64 22.17
CA SER A 258 41.35 3.67 22.25
C SER A 258 40.18 3.14 23.08
N THR A 259 39.62 3.97 23.96
CA THR A 259 38.32 3.68 24.60
C THR A 259 37.31 3.25 23.54
N PRO A 260 36.62 2.10 23.71
CA PRO A 260 35.68 1.61 22.70
C PRO A 260 34.62 2.68 22.44
N SER A 261 34.58 3.22 21.21
CA SER A 261 33.69 4.33 20.90
C SER A 261 32.24 3.91 21.16
N ASN A 262 31.50 4.72 21.92
CA ASN A 262 30.18 4.31 22.37
C ASN A 262 29.32 3.94 21.14
N PRO A 263 28.79 2.70 21.07
CA PRO A 263 28.16 2.17 19.86
C PRO A 263 26.91 2.96 19.45
N PHE A 264 26.36 3.77 20.36
CA PHE A 264 25.22 4.63 20.14
C PHE A 264 25.41 5.62 18.98
N PHE A 265 26.36 6.56 19.12
CA PHE A 265 26.50 7.69 18.20
C PHE A 265 26.91 7.26 16.80
N THR A 266 27.93 6.40 16.72
CA THR A 266 28.52 5.96 15.46
C THR A 266 27.53 5.16 14.61
N THR A 267 26.74 4.27 15.22
CA THR A 267 25.88 3.35 14.45
C THR A 267 24.73 4.07 13.74
N HIS A 268 24.07 5.01 14.42
CA HIS A 268 22.93 5.72 13.83
C HIS A 268 23.37 6.62 12.66
N LEU A 269 24.49 7.34 12.80
CA LEU A 269 25.09 8.13 11.72
C LEU A 269 25.65 7.26 10.58
N LEU A 270 26.24 6.11 10.91
CA LEU A 270 26.71 5.15 9.91
C LEU A 270 25.54 4.62 9.06
N LEU A 271 24.41 4.32 9.70
CA LEU A 271 23.21 3.84 9.04
C LEU A 271 22.57 4.91 8.15
N LEU A 272 22.45 6.17 8.63
CA LEU A 272 21.99 7.30 7.82
C LEU A 272 22.92 7.57 6.62
N SER A 273 24.22 7.72 6.84
CA SER A 273 25.20 7.98 5.75
C SER A 273 25.29 6.83 4.74
N THR A 274 24.97 5.60 5.13
CA THR A 274 24.97 4.43 4.22
C THR A 274 23.77 4.43 3.28
N TYR A 275 22.59 4.80 3.78
CA TYR A 275 21.33 4.53 3.08
C TYR A 275 20.54 5.78 2.68
N PHE A 276 20.72 6.90 3.36
CA PHE A 276 20.00 8.13 3.05
C PHE A 276 20.39 8.76 1.69
N PRO A 277 21.69 8.80 1.28
CA PRO A 277 22.08 9.42 0.01
C PRO A 277 21.46 8.79 -1.24
N THR A 278 21.01 7.53 -1.19
CA THR A 278 20.43 6.83 -2.35
C THR A 278 19.08 7.42 -2.77
N TRP A 279 18.35 8.07 -1.85
CA TRP A 279 17.07 8.71 -2.13
C TRP A 279 17.15 9.76 -3.24
N ARG A 280 18.25 10.52 -3.33
CA ARG A 280 18.49 11.53 -4.37
C ARG A 280 18.43 10.92 -5.78
N PHE A 281 18.98 9.73 -5.96
CA PHE A 281 19.02 9.01 -7.23
C PHE A 281 17.68 8.32 -7.53
N TYR A 282 17.04 7.73 -6.52
CA TYR A 282 15.71 7.12 -6.67
C TYR A 282 14.63 8.14 -7.07
N LEU A 283 14.60 9.32 -6.42
CA LEU A 283 13.68 10.39 -6.79
C LEU A 283 13.94 10.92 -8.21
N THR A 284 15.21 10.96 -8.64
CA THR A 284 15.56 11.32 -10.02
C THR A 284 15.01 10.28 -11.01
N HIS A 285 15.19 8.99 -10.73
CA HIS A 285 14.65 7.90 -11.54
C HIS A 285 13.13 7.97 -11.68
N LEU A 286 12.39 8.22 -10.58
CA LEU A 286 10.94 8.37 -10.63
C LEU A 286 10.49 9.61 -11.41
N ASN A 287 11.24 10.72 -11.35
CA ASN A 287 10.96 11.90 -12.16
C ASN A 287 11.19 11.64 -13.66
N THR A 288 12.26 10.94 -14.02
CA THR A 288 12.51 10.52 -15.41
C THR A 288 11.47 9.49 -15.91
N GLU A 289 10.99 8.59 -15.04
CA GLU A 289 9.88 7.68 -15.38
C GLU A 289 8.59 8.48 -15.67
N MET A 290 8.28 9.51 -14.88
CA MET A 290 7.14 10.40 -15.10
C MET A 290 7.28 11.20 -16.39
N GLU A 291 8.44 11.81 -16.64
CA GLU A 291 8.70 12.62 -17.84
C GLU A 291 8.59 11.77 -19.12
N SER A 292 9.16 10.57 -19.13
CA SER A 292 9.01 9.64 -20.25
C SER A 292 7.56 9.22 -20.52
N ILE A 293 6.71 9.15 -19.49
CA ILE A 293 5.26 8.89 -19.66
C ILE A 293 4.54 10.15 -20.15
N ALA A 294 4.91 11.34 -19.62
CA ALA A 294 4.33 12.63 -19.96
C ALA A 294 4.55 13.00 -21.43
N ASP A 295 5.79 12.87 -21.92
CA ASP A 295 6.17 13.20 -23.30
C ASP A 295 5.37 12.37 -24.32
N VAL A 296 5.14 11.08 -24.02
CA VAL A 296 4.28 10.25 -24.86
C VAL A 296 2.82 10.64 -24.70
N ALA A 297 2.32 10.86 -23.49
CA ALA A 297 0.92 11.22 -23.25
C ALA A 297 0.52 12.55 -23.94
N LEU A 298 1.41 13.55 -23.95
CA LEU A 298 1.17 14.86 -24.57
C LEU A 298 1.21 14.84 -26.11
N THR A 299 1.73 13.77 -26.72
CA THR A 299 1.79 13.60 -28.19
C THR A 299 0.69 12.68 -28.75
N LEU A 300 -0.24 12.20 -27.92
CA LEU A 300 -1.33 11.33 -28.34
C LEU A 300 -2.49 12.08 -29.02
N GLU A 301 -2.61 11.89 -30.34
CA GLU A 301 -3.84 12.23 -31.07
C GLU A 301 -4.92 11.15 -30.88
N PHE A 302 -5.89 11.38 -29.99
CA PHE A 302 -6.96 10.41 -29.67
C PHE A 302 -7.96 10.13 -30.82
N SER A 303 -7.85 10.82 -31.96
CA SER A 303 -8.55 10.46 -33.20
C SER A 303 -8.05 9.14 -33.80
N LYS A 304 -6.80 8.74 -33.53
CA LYS A 304 -6.18 7.51 -34.04
C LYS A 304 -6.39 6.35 -33.06
N ALA A 305 -6.98 5.25 -33.52
CA ALA A 305 -7.25 4.06 -32.70
C ALA A 305 -6.00 3.46 -32.03
N SER A 306 -4.84 3.53 -32.69
CA SER A 306 -3.55 3.11 -32.11
C SER A 306 -3.11 3.99 -30.94
N HIS A 307 -3.25 5.30 -31.05
CA HIS A 307 -2.93 6.26 -29.99
C HIS A 307 -3.89 6.15 -28.81
N TYR A 308 -5.16 5.86 -29.07
CA TYR A 308 -6.15 5.59 -28.03
C TYR A 308 -5.77 4.37 -27.15
N ALA A 309 -5.31 3.26 -27.74
CA ALA A 309 -4.78 2.12 -27.00
C ALA A 309 -3.46 2.44 -26.25
N GLN A 310 -2.60 3.28 -26.83
CA GLN A 310 -1.41 3.79 -26.13
C GLN A 310 -1.78 4.68 -24.93
N GLY A 311 -2.86 5.46 -25.01
CA GLY A 311 -3.38 6.29 -23.92
C GLY A 311 -3.66 5.48 -22.65
N TYR A 312 -4.40 4.37 -22.75
CA TYR A 312 -4.60 3.48 -21.60
C TYR A 312 -3.29 2.86 -21.08
N THR A 313 -2.33 2.59 -21.97
CA THR A 313 -1.01 2.07 -21.58
C THR A 313 -0.23 3.10 -20.76
N GLN A 314 -0.23 4.37 -21.17
CA GLN A 314 0.40 5.44 -20.40
C GLN A 314 -0.36 5.72 -19.10
N LEU A 315 -1.69 5.71 -19.11
CA LEU A 315 -2.52 5.88 -17.90
C LEU A 315 -2.20 4.80 -16.85
N ARG A 316 -2.07 3.54 -17.28
CA ARG A 316 -1.70 2.43 -16.39
C ARG A 316 -0.28 2.59 -15.82
N LYS A 317 0.70 3.01 -16.63
CA LYS A 317 2.06 3.28 -16.15
C LYS A 317 2.09 4.43 -15.16
N LEU A 318 1.37 5.52 -15.46
CA LEU A 318 1.30 6.70 -14.60
C LEU A 318 0.62 6.39 -13.28
N LYS A 319 -0.44 5.56 -13.28
CA LYS A 319 -1.08 5.07 -12.05
C LYS A 319 -0.11 4.21 -11.23
N HIS A 320 0.63 3.31 -11.86
CA HIS A 320 1.66 2.53 -11.17
C HIS A 320 2.78 3.41 -10.59
N LEU A 321 3.12 4.50 -11.26
CA LEU A 321 4.06 5.49 -10.74
C LEU A 321 3.48 6.25 -9.55
N GLU A 322 2.23 6.70 -9.63
CA GLU A 322 1.49 7.30 -8.51
C GLU A 322 1.53 6.40 -7.26
N ASP A 323 1.26 5.09 -7.42
CA ASP A 323 1.30 4.11 -6.34
C ASP A 323 2.70 3.97 -5.69
N LYS A 324 3.79 4.26 -6.43
CA LYS A 324 5.17 4.34 -5.91
C LYS A 324 5.42 5.64 -5.14
N VAL A 325 4.91 6.77 -5.64
CA VAL A 325 5.23 8.11 -5.12
C VAL A 325 4.36 8.51 -3.92
N LEU A 326 3.07 8.17 -3.90
CA LEU A 326 2.14 8.53 -2.82
C LEU A 326 2.66 8.21 -1.40
N PRO A 327 3.21 7.02 -1.11
CA PRO A 327 3.63 6.69 0.25
C PRO A 327 5.00 7.28 0.63
N LEU A 328 5.72 7.93 -0.28
CA LEU A 328 7.03 8.51 0.01
C LEU A 328 6.94 9.68 0.99
N THR A 329 5.86 10.47 0.97
CA THR A 329 5.66 11.58 1.93
C THR A 329 5.66 11.06 3.36
N ALA A 330 4.89 9.99 3.63
CA ALA A 330 4.85 9.35 4.95
C ALA A 330 6.21 8.75 5.35
N ARG A 331 6.90 8.06 4.42
CA ARG A 331 8.22 7.45 4.69
C ARG A 331 9.32 8.48 4.97
N PHE A 332 9.28 9.64 4.32
CA PHE A 332 10.18 10.74 4.65
C PHE A 332 9.78 11.42 5.97
N GLN A 333 8.49 11.56 6.28
CA GLN A 333 8.04 12.08 7.58
C GLN A 333 8.44 11.17 8.75
N THR A 334 8.37 9.85 8.62
CA THR A 334 8.83 8.91 9.67
C THR A 334 10.35 8.98 9.85
N THR A 335 11.10 9.06 8.73
CA THR A 335 12.56 9.23 8.75
C THR A 335 12.96 10.57 9.38
N LEU A 336 12.26 11.66 9.05
CA LEU A 336 12.45 12.99 9.65
C LEU A 336 12.19 12.97 11.16
N SER A 337 11.12 12.30 11.60
CA SER A 337 10.81 12.13 13.02
C SER A 337 11.89 11.30 13.75
N THR A 338 12.49 10.30 13.09
CA THR A 338 13.65 9.57 13.61
C THR A 338 14.90 10.46 13.73
N ILE A 339 15.22 11.26 12.70
CA ILE A 339 16.34 12.22 12.74
C ILE A 339 16.16 13.24 13.88
N LYS A 340 14.95 13.75 14.09
CA LYS A 340 14.63 14.69 15.18
C LYS A 340 14.80 14.06 16.56
N LYS A 341 14.30 12.84 16.77
CA LYS A 341 14.47 12.13 18.04
C LYS A 341 15.93 11.77 18.33
N LEU A 342 16.73 11.46 17.30
CA LEU A 342 18.18 11.32 17.46
C LEU A 342 18.83 12.65 17.89
N ALA A 343 18.40 13.79 17.35
CA ALA A 343 18.92 15.10 17.74
C ALA A 343 18.50 15.49 19.17
N GLU A 344 17.24 15.23 19.55
CA GLU A 344 16.73 15.40 20.91
C GLU A 344 17.50 14.53 21.92
N ALA A 345 17.79 13.27 21.58
CA ALA A 345 18.59 12.37 22.40
C ALA A 345 20.05 12.85 22.54
N ASN A 346 20.67 13.32 21.45
CA ASN A 346 22.02 13.88 21.46
C ASN A 346 22.14 15.10 22.37
N GLU A 347 21.19 16.04 22.27
CA GLU A 347 21.07 17.21 23.16
C GLU A 347 20.90 16.80 24.62
N TYR A 348 20.05 15.80 24.90
CA TYR A 348 19.80 15.31 26.26
C TYR A 348 21.05 14.66 26.87
N PHE A 349 21.74 13.80 26.12
CA PHE A 349 22.95 13.10 26.59
C PHE A 349 24.14 14.06 26.79
N TYR A 350 24.30 15.07 25.93
CA TYR A 350 25.29 16.14 26.15
C TYR A 350 24.99 16.93 27.43
N ARG A 351 23.74 17.33 27.67
CA ARG A 351 23.33 18.03 28.92
C ARG A 351 23.53 17.19 30.19
N LYS A 352 23.60 15.87 30.08
CA LYS A 352 23.91 14.94 31.17
C LYS A 352 25.41 14.68 31.35
N GLY A 353 26.26 15.18 30.46
CA GLY A 353 27.71 14.93 30.48
C GLY A 353 28.09 13.52 30.03
N TRP A 354 27.20 12.80 29.35
CA TRP A 354 27.44 11.43 28.85
C TRP A 354 28.02 11.38 27.43
N CYS A 355 28.21 12.54 26.81
CA CYS A 355 28.75 12.71 25.46
C CYS A 355 29.76 13.86 25.47
N GLU A 356 30.91 13.66 24.83
CA GLU A 356 31.92 14.71 24.64
C GLU A 356 31.42 15.81 23.67
N GLU A 357 31.94 17.03 23.80
CA GLU A 357 31.46 18.18 23.01
C GLU A 357 31.74 18.05 21.50
N ASN A 358 32.87 17.46 21.12
CA ASN A 358 33.22 17.08 19.75
C ASN A 358 32.16 16.14 19.14
N VAL A 359 31.84 15.03 19.81
CA VAL A 359 30.89 14.01 19.33
C VAL A 359 29.47 14.57 19.28
N TRP A 360 29.05 15.34 20.29
CA TRP A 360 27.76 16.04 20.29
C TRP A 360 27.65 16.99 19.09
N ARG A 361 28.70 17.79 18.84
CA ARG A 361 28.74 18.78 17.76
C ARG A 361 28.70 18.13 16.39
N GLU A 362 29.55 17.12 16.16
CA GLU A 362 29.57 16.34 14.91
C GLU A 362 28.21 15.68 14.64
N MET A 363 27.61 15.03 15.64
CA MET A 363 26.28 14.43 15.46
C MET A 363 25.21 15.50 15.20
N ARG A 364 25.22 16.62 15.93
CA ARG A 364 24.27 17.72 15.73
C ARG A 364 24.34 18.28 14.31
N ASP A 365 25.54 18.52 13.79
CA ASP A 365 25.73 19.11 12.47
C ASP A 365 25.37 18.10 11.35
N GLU A 366 25.73 16.81 11.47
CA GLU A 366 25.29 15.75 10.54
C GLU A 366 23.77 15.54 10.57
N LEU A 367 23.13 15.46 11.75
CA LEU A 367 21.67 15.30 11.85
C LEU A 367 20.93 16.51 11.27
N SER A 368 21.43 17.73 11.50
CA SER A 368 20.91 18.96 10.89
C SER A 368 21.02 18.93 9.35
N MET A 369 22.11 18.37 8.81
CA MET A 369 22.25 18.13 7.38
C MET A 369 21.21 17.11 6.85
N TYR A 370 21.02 15.97 7.52
CA TYR A 370 20.01 14.98 7.11
C TYR A 370 18.58 15.52 7.25
N GLU A 371 18.26 16.32 8.27
CA GLU A 371 16.97 17.01 8.38
C GLU A 371 16.74 17.92 7.17
N SER A 372 17.75 18.73 6.81
CA SER A 372 17.69 19.64 5.66
C SER A 372 17.48 18.88 4.33
N TYR A 373 18.22 17.78 4.11
CA TYR A 373 18.03 16.92 2.94
C TYR A 373 16.66 16.23 2.93
N CYS A 374 16.15 15.80 4.09
CA CYS A 374 14.82 15.20 4.22
C CYS A 374 13.71 16.21 3.87
N GLY A 375 13.84 17.46 4.34
CA GLY A 375 12.96 18.57 3.94
C GLY A 375 12.97 18.82 2.42
N GLY A 376 14.16 18.87 1.81
CA GLY A 376 14.30 19.00 0.35
C GLY A 376 13.68 17.82 -0.43
N HIS A 377 13.81 16.60 0.09
CA HIS A 377 13.17 15.41 -0.49
C HIS A 377 11.63 15.44 -0.34
N LEU A 378 11.09 15.90 0.79
CA LEU A 378 9.64 16.08 0.96
C LEU A 378 9.04 17.07 -0.05
N ILE A 379 9.71 18.22 -0.27
CA ILE A 379 9.32 19.20 -1.30
C ILE A 379 9.35 18.54 -2.70
N THR A 380 10.40 17.79 -3.00
CA THR A 380 10.56 17.08 -4.28
C THR A 380 9.46 16.04 -4.50
N VAL A 381 9.10 15.27 -3.47
CA VAL A 381 8.02 14.27 -3.51
C VAL A 381 6.67 14.95 -3.70
N ALA A 382 6.37 16.03 -2.98
CA ALA A 382 5.11 16.77 -3.13
C ALA A 382 4.94 17.34 -4.55
N LEU A 383 6.02 17.88 -5.14
CA LEU A 383 6.00 18.33 -6.53
C LEU A 383 5.76 17.17 -7.51
N LEU A 384 6.42 16.03 -7.31
CA LEU A 384 6.27 14.85 -8.16
C LEU A 384 4.85 14.25 -8.06
N GLN A 385 4.28 14.14 -6.86
CA GLN A 385 2.89 13.72 -6.63
C GLN A 385 1.91 14.61 -7.39
N ARG A 386 2.08 15.93 -7.29
CA ARG A 386 1.23 16.89 -8.02
C ARG A 386 1.37 16.73 -9.53
N ARG A 387 2.58 16.68 -10.09
CA ARG A 387 2.79 16.49 -11.54
C ARG A 387 2.18 15.18 -12.04
N VAL A 388 2.36 14.08 -11.31
CA VAL A 388 1.76 12.77 -11.65
C VAL A 388 0.23 12.85 -11.65
N GLY A 389 -0.38 13.45 -10.62
CA GLY A 389 -1.83 13.63 -10.54
C GLY A 389 -2.41 14.56 -11.62
N GLU A 390 -1.72 15.66 -11.94
CA GLU A 390 -2.10 16.59 -13.02
C GLU A 390 -2.14 15.86 -14.38
N ILE A 391 -1.08 15.13 -14.74
CA ILE A 391 -1.02 14.38 -16.01
C ILE A 391 -2.05 13.24 -16.03
N LEU A 392 -2.28 12.56 -14.90
CA LEU A 392 -3.26 11.47 -14.79
C LEU A 392 -4.69 11.99 -15.01
N ASN A 393 -5.02 13.15 -14.45
CA ASN A 393 -6.29 13.83 -14.69
C ASN A 393 -6.45 14.26 -16.14
N LEU A 394 -5.45 14.93 -16.73
CA LEU A 394 -5.48 15.36 -18.13
C LEU A 394 -5.69 14.19 -19.09
N LEU A 395 -4.95 13.08 -18.91
CA LEU A 395 -5.06 11.89 -19.75
C LEU A 395 -6.41 11.18 -19.56
N SER A 396 -6.94 11.14 -18.33
CA SER A 396 -8.27 10.57 -18.04
C SER A 396 -9.39 11.39 -18.69
N VAL A 397 -9.31 12.73 -18.62
CA VAL A 397 -10.26 13.63 -19.28
C VAL A 397 -10.19 13.47 -20.80
N ALA A 398 -8.99 13.44 -21.40
CA ALA A 398 -8.83 13.28 -22.85
C ALA A 398 -9.41 11.93 -23.36
N LEU A 399 -9.17 10.83 -22.65
CA LEU A 399 -9.78 9.53 -22.96
C LEU A 399 -11.32 9.54 -22.79
N SER A 400 -11.83 10.23 -21.77
CA SER A 400 -13.27 10.37 -21.53
C SER A 400 -13.96 11.19 -22.62
N LEU A 401 -13.36 12.33 -23.01
CA LEU A 401 -13.85 13.15 -24.12
C LEU A 401 -13.89 12.37 -25.44
N LYS A 402 -12.88 11.53 -25.73
CA LYS A 402 -12.92 10.70 -26.94
C LYS A 402 -14.04 9.64 -26.89
N ASN A 403 -14.35 9.09 -25.71
CA ASN A 403 -15.49 8.16 -25.56
C ASN A 403 -16.85 8.86 -25.73
N GLN A 404 -16.95 10.13 -25.37
CA GLN A 404 -18.15 10.94 -25.60
C GLN A 404 -18.28 11.30 -27.09
N ASP A 405 -17.20 11.74 -27.72
CA ASP A 405 -17.11 12.03 -29.16
C ASP A 405 -17.55 10.83 -30.02
N THR A 406 -17.01 9.62 -29.77
CA THR A 406 -17.45 8.42 -30.49
C THR A 406 -18.91 8.05 -30.20
N SER A 407 -19.41 8.32 -28.99
CA SER A 407 -20.83 8.09 -28.66
C SER A 407 -21.76 9.06 -29.41
N VAL A 408 -21.34 10.33 -29.56
CA VAL A 408 -22.07 11.34 -30.35
C VAL A 408 -22.06 10.97 -31.84
N GLU A 409 -20.92 10.52 -32.36
CA GLU A 409 -20.78 10.04 -33.75
C GLU A 409 -21.72 8.84 -34.03
N ILE A 410 -21.72 7.83 -33.14
CA ILE A 410 -22.63 6.67 -33.23
C ILE A 410 -24.09 7.10 -33.18
N ASN A 411 -24.46 8.02 -32.29
CA ASN A 411 -25.83 8.56 -32.21
C ASN A 411 -26.22 9.33 -33.48
N GLY A 412 -25.29 10.05 -34.10
CA GLY A 412 -25.47 10.72 -35.39
C GLY A 412 -25.76 9.72 -36.52
N TYR A 413 -24.96 8.66 -36.63
CA TYR A 413 -25.21 7.57 -37.58
C TYR A 413 -26.54 6.85 -37.31
N MET A 414 -26.90 6.61 -36.05
CA MET A 414 -28.18 6.00 -35.67
C MET A 414 -29.36 6.89 -36.07
N LEU A 415 -29.26 8.20 -35.85
CA LEU A 415 -30.29 9.17 -36.25
C LEU A 415 -30.45 9.22 -37.78
N ALA A 416 -29.34 9.22 -38.52
CA ALA A 416 -29.35 9.15 -39.99
C ALA A 416 -30.00 7.84 -40.49
N LEU A 417 -29.55 6.68 -40.01
CA LEU A 417 -30.12 5.38 -40.36
C LEU A 417 -31.61 5.27 -39.99
N THR A 418 -32.03 5.81 -38.85
CA THR A 418 -33.44 5.82 -38.43
C THR A 418 -34.27 6.71 -39.35
N LYS A 419 -33.76 7.89 -39.71
CA LYS A 419 -34.41 8.82 -40.63
C LYS A 419 -34.56 8.20 -42.02
N ASP A 420 -33.49 7.62 -42.55
CA ASP A 420 -33.48 6.95 -43.85
C ASP A 420 -34.43 5.74 -43.85
N THR A 421 -34.47 4.94 -42.78
CA THR A 421 -35.43 3.83 -42.62
C THR A 421 -36.89 4.30 -42.58
N VAL A 422 -37.16 5.44 -41.94
CA VAL A 422 -38.51 6.04 -41.90
C VAL A 422 -38.91 6.61 -43.27
N ASP A 423 -38.00 7.27 -43.97
CA ASP A 423 -38.26 7.89 -45.27
C ASP A 423 -38.31 6.84 -46.42
N ASP A 424 -37.51 5.77 -46.36
CA ASP A 424 -37.50 4.61 -47.28
C ASP A 424 -38.53 3.52 -46.92
N SER A 425 -39.62 3.92 -46.25
CA SER A 425 -40.76 3.05 -45.93
C SER A 425 -41.61 2.66 -47.16
N ALA A 426 -40.99 2.40 -48.31
CA ALA A 426 -41.62 2.00 -49.57
C ALA A 426 -42.53 0.77 -49.39
N THR A 427 -42.07 -0.26 -48.68
CA THR A 427 -42.86 -1.45 -48.35
C THR A 427 -44.11 -1.11 -47.53
N VAL A 428 -44.01 -0.19 -46.56
CA VAL A 428 -45.16 0.26 -45.76
C VAL A 428 -46.16 1.03 -46.63
N ARG A 429 -45.67 1.88 -47.55
CA ARG A 429 -46.52 2.60 -48.52
C ARG A 429 -47.24 1.62 -49.45
N VAL A 430 -46.56 0.59 -49.96
CA VAL A 430 -47.16 -0.46 -50.79
C VAL A 430 -48.25 -1.23 -50.03
N ILE A 431 -47.97 -1.69 -48.80
CA ILE A 431 -48.96 -2.38 -47.95
C ILE A 431 -50.17 -1.47 -47.68
N THR A 432 -49.94 -0.17 -47.40
CA THR A 432 -51.00 0.81 -47.18
C THR A 432 -51.87 1.03 -48.43
N ILE A 433 -51.27 1.09 -49.62
CA ILE A 433 -52.00 1.23 -50.89
C ILE A 433 -52.83 -0.03 -51.17
N VAL A 434 -52.24 -1.23 -51.00
CA VAL A 434 -52.94 -2.51 -51.21
C VAL A 434 -54.14 -2.65 -50.25
N THR A 435 -53.97 -2.31 -48.98
CA THR A 435 -55.06 -2.35 -47.98
C THR A 435 -56.15 -1.31 -48.26
N LEU A 436 -55.81 -0.09 -48.69
CA LEU A 436 -56.78 0.95 -49.08
C LEU A 436 -57.61 0.60 -50.32
N ILE A 437 -57.07 -0.22 -51.23
CA ILE A 437 -57.79 -0.75 -52.40
C ILE A 437 -58.67 -1.94 -52.01
N TYR A 438 -58.16 -2.83 -51.15
CA TYR A 438 -58.88 -4.04 -50.73
C TYR A 438 -60.06 -3.74 -49.79
N LEU A 439 -59.92 -2.78 -48.88
CA LEU A 439 -60.92 -2.51 -47.83
C LEU A 439 -62.31 -2.08 -48.37
N PRO A 440 -62.44 -1.19 -49.37
CA PRO A 440 -63.71 -0.91 -50.05
C PRO A 440 -64.32 -2.14 -50.74
N ALA A 441 -63.51 -2.88 -51.49
CA ALA A 441 -63.97 -4.05 -52.24
C ALA A 441 -64.48 -5.14 -51.30
N SER A 442 -63.79 -5.38 -50.19
CA SER A 442 -64.20 -6.33 -49.16
C SER A 442 -65.45 -5.88 -48.40
N PHE A 443 -65.58 -4.60 -48.06
CA PHE A 443 -66.80 -4.06 -47.44
C PHE A 443 -68.03 -4.25 -48.34
N VAL A 444 -67.91 -3.90 -49.63
CA VAL A 444 -68.98 -4.09 -50.63
C VAL A 444 -69.25 -5.57 -50.88
N CYS A 445 -68.21 -6.42 -50.90
CA CYS A 445 -68.36 -7.88 -51.01
C CYS A 445 -69.08 -8.49 -49.81
N SER A 446 -68.78 -8.07 -48.57
CA SER A 446 -69.51 -8.52 -47.38
C SER A 446 -70.96 -8.04 -47.36
N PHE A 447 -71.22 -6.79 -47.76
CA PHE A 447 -72.56 -6.22 -47.79
C PHE A 447 -73.46 -6.86 -48.86
N LEU A 448 -72.94 -7.08 -50.07
CA LEU A 448 -73.68 -7.69 -51.19
C LEU A 448 -73.63 -9.23 -51.22
N GLY A 449 -72.59 -9.83 -50.64
CA GLY A 449 -72.34 -11.27 -50.63
C GLY A 449 -73.39 -12.09 -49.87
N MET A 450 -74.17 -11.43 -49.01
CA MET A 450 -75.37 -12.03 -48.39
C MET A 450 -76.53 -12.24 -49.38
N ASN A 451 -76.52 -11.64 -50.58
CA ASN A 451 -77.65 -11.67 -51.52
C ASN A 451 -77.28 -11.91 -53.01
N LEU A 452 -76.00 -11.89 -53.40
CA LEU A 452 -75.59 -11.99 -54.82
C LEU A 452 -75.59 -13.42 -55.41
N PHE A 453 -75.47 -14.45 -54.56
CA PHE A 453 -75.45 -15.86 -54.99
C PHE A 453 -76.75 -16.56 -54.56
N THR A 454 -77.68 -16.71 -55.50
CA THR A 454 -78.90 -17.49 -55.29
C THR A 454 -78.64 -18.97 -55.57
N PHE A 455 -78.48 -19.78 -54.52
CA PHE A 455 -78.49 -21.24 -54.63
C PHE A 455 -79.92 -21.72 -54.91
N GLY A 456 -80.25 -21.88 -56.20
CA GLY A 456 -81.53 -22.41 -56.65
C GLY A 456 -81.79 -23.80 -56.07
N SER A 457 -82.74 -23.90 -55.15
CA SER A 457 -83.13 -25.15 -54.49
C SER A 457 -84.25 -25.84 -55.28
N ASP A 458 -83.97 -26.26 -56.52
CA ASP A 458 -84.92 -26.94 -57.40
C ASP A 458 -84.34 -28.30 -57.87
N PRO A 459 -85.00 -29.45 -57.64
CA PRO A 459 -84.36 -30.77 -57.77
C PRO A 459 -83.96 -31.21 -59.19
N THR A 460 -84.37 -30.48 -60.22
CA THR A 460 -84.26 -30.95 -61.63
C THR A 460 -83.14 -30.32 -62.44
N ASN A 461 -82.61 -29.14 -62.06
CA ASN A 461 -81.46 -28.50 -62.72
C ASN A 461 -80.71 -27.55 -61.76
N PRO A 462 -79.55 -27.96 -61.18
CA PRO A 462 -78.75 -27.09 -60.33
C PRO A 462 -77.97 -26.05 -61.16
N SER A 463 -78.64 -24.98 -61.58
CA SER A 463 -78.00 -23.87 -62.29
C SER A 463 -77.29 -22.93 -61.31
N PHE A 464 -75.96 -22.83 -61.41
CA PHE A 464 -75.15 -21.91 -60.61
C PHE A 464 -75.28 -20.48 -61.17
N GLY A 465 -76.40 -19.82 -60.86
CA GLY A 465 -76.76 -18.52 -61.41
C GLY A 465 -76.06 -17.35 -60.71
N VAL A 466 -75.10 -16.72 -61.39
CA VAL A 466 -74.64 -15.37 -61.00
C VAL A 466 -75.76 -14.38 -61.31
N SER A 467 -76.20 -13.62 -60.30
CA SER A 467 -77.29 -12.65 -60.46
C SER A 467 -76.96 -11.60 -61.54
N LYS A 468 -77.94 -11.27 -62.41
CA LYS A 468 -77.82 -10.21 -63.43
C LYS A 468 -77.50 -8.82 -62.83
N GLN A 469 -77.66 -8.63 -61.53
CA GLN A 469 -77.31 -7.40 -60.81
C GLN A 469 -75.82 -7.33 -60.38
N PHE A 470 -74.97 -8.28 -60.77
CA PHE A 470 -73.53 -8.28 -60.46
C PHE A 470 -72.82 -6.96 -60.86
N TRP A 471 -73.32 -6.22 -61.85
CA TRP A 471 -72.78 -4.91 -62.23
C TRP A 471 -72.88 -3.83 -61.12
N VAL A 472 -73.83 -3.97 -60.18
CA VAL A 472 -73.96 -3.09 -59.00
C VAL A 472 -72.72 -3.14 -58.10
N PHE A 473 -72.04 -4.29 -58.03
CA PHE A 473 -70.78 -4.43 -57.30
C PHE A 473 -69.71 -3.45 -57.83
N PHE A 474 -69.55 -3.37 -59.16
CA PHE A 474 -68.60 -2.43 -59.77
C PHE A 474 -69.01 -0.97 -59.58
N MET A 475 -70.31 -0.67 -59.77
CA MET A 475 -70.83 0.68 -59.60
C MET A 475 -70.71 1.23 -58.17
N LEU A 476 -70.69 0.36 -57.15
CA LEU A 476 -70.47 0.78 -55.76
C LEU A 476 -68.98 0.77 -55.37
N THR A 477 -68.24 -0.26 -55.79
CA THR A 477 -66.83 -0.44 -55.38
C THR A 477 -65.90 0.60 -56.01
N VAL A 478 -66.03 0.88 -57.31
CA VAL A 478 -65.13 1.81 -58.02
C VAL A 478 -65.14 3.23 -57.41
N PRO A 479 -66.29 3.92 -57.23
CA PRO A 479 -66.28 5.26 -56.63
C PRO A 479 -65.83 5.24 -55.16
N LEU A 480 -66.12 4.17 -54.40
CA LEU A 480 -65.68 4.05 -53.02
C LEU A 480 -64.15 3.90 -52.92
N THR A 481 -63.53 3.15 -53.83
CA THR A 481 -62.06 3.03 -53.92
C THR A 481 -61.41 4.33 -54.38
N ILE A 482 -62.01 5.06 -55.33
CA ILE A 482 -61.54 6.39 -55.73
C ILE A 482 -61.62 7.36 -54.53
N LEU A 483 -62.68 7.27 -53.73
CA LEU A 483 -62.85 8.09 -52.53
C LEU A 483 -61.80 7.78 -51.45
N THR A 484 -61.56 6.51 -51.11
CA THR A 484 -60.57 6.14 -50.07
C THR A 484 -59.14 6.49 -50.48
N VAL A 485 -58.74 6.18 -51.73
CA VAL A 485 -57.42 6.54 -52.26
C VAL A 485 -57.28 8.07 -52.41
N GLY A 486 -58.33 8.76 -52.83
CA GLY A 486 -58.35 10.23 -52.95
C GLY A 486 -58.20 10.93 -51.60
N ILE A 487 -58.90 10.47 -50.56
CA ILE A 487 -58.75 10.96 -49.19
C ILE A 487 -57.31 10.75 -48.71
N TRP A 488 -56.76 9.54 -48.88
CA TRP A 488 -55.37 9.25 -48.50
C TRP A 488 -54.36 10.14 -49.23
N PHE A 489 -54.53 10.33 -50.55
CA PHE A 489 -53.67 11.18 -51.35
C PHE A 489 -53.69 12.64 -50.88
N LEU A 490 -54.88 13.19 -50.60
CA LEU A 490 -55.03 14.55 -50.06
C LEU A 490 -54.39 14.70 -48.67
N PHE A 491 -54.61 13.74 -47.76
CA PHE A 491 -53.96 13.77 -46.43
C PHE A 491 -52.43 13.62 -46.52
N SER A 492 -51.94 12.73 -47.37
CA SER A 492 -50.51 12.51 -47.62
C SER A 492 -49.85 13.78 -48.19
N HIS A 493 -50.47 14.40 -49.20
CA HIS A 493 -49.97 15.63 -49.83
C HIS A 493 -49.99 16.84 -48.89
N ARG A 494 -51.06 16.98 -48.07
CA ARG A 494 -51.12 18.03 -47.03
C ARG A 494 -50.05 17.85 -45.96
N ARG A 495 -49.76 16.61 -45.53
CA ARG A 495 -48.69 16.32 -44.57
C ARG A 495 -47.30 16.60 -45.14
N LYS A 496 -47.06 16.37 -46.43
CA LYS A 496 -45.80 16.75 -47.10
C LYS A 496 -45.60 18.27 -47.11
N LYS A 497 -46.61 19.02 -47.60
CA LYS A 497 -46.54 20.49 -47.62
C LYS A 497 -46.37 21.14 -46.25
N ALA A 498 -46.98 20.56 -45.21
CA ALA A 498 -46.78 21.03 -43.83
C ALA A 498 -45.31 20.89 -43.39
N ARG A 499 -44.70 19.71 -43.61
CA ARG A 499 -43.28 19.46 -43.29
C ARG A 499 -42.31 20.31 -44.11
N GLU A 500 -42.64 20.59 -45.37
CA GLU A 500 -41.84 21.48 -46.23
C GLU A 500 -41.90 22.94 -45.76
N ALA A 501 -43.08 23.42 -45.35
CA ALA A 501 -43.24 24.76 -44.79
C ALA A 501 -42.60 24.92 -43.39
N GLU A 502 -42.54 23.84 -42.60
CA GLU A 502 -41.87 23.78 -41.31
C GLU A 502 -40.33 23.87 -41.48
N LYS A 503 -39.74 23.03 -42.33
CA LYS A 503 -38.31 23.10 -42.68
C LYS A 503 -37.89 24.45 -43.28
N ALA A 504 -38.75 25.05 -44.09
CA ALA A 504 -38.48 26.37 -44.67
C ALA A 504 -38.47 27.49 -43.63
N ARG A 505 -39.11 27.32 -42.47
CA ARG A 505 -39.02 28.26 -41.34
C ARG A 505 -37.76 28.03 -40.53
N GLU A 506 -37.43 26.77 -40.20
CA GLU A 506 -36.20 26.43 -39.48
C GLU A 506 -34.93 26.93 -40.21
N LEU A 507 -34.90 26.86 -41.54
CA LEU A 507 -33.78 27.39 -42.33
C LEU A 507 -33.66 28.93 -42.26
N VAL A 508 -34.77 29.65 -42.21
CA VAL A 508 -34.78 31.13 -42.08
C VAL A 508 -34.36 31.57 -40.67
N ASP A 509 -34.75 30.81 -39.64
CA ASP A 509 -34.32 31.09 -38.25
C ASP A 509 -32.82 30.80 -38.04
N LEU A 510 -32.24 29.83 -38.78
CA LEU A 510 -30.80 29.50 -38.73
C LEU A 510 -29.91 30.47 -39.53
N GLU A 511 -30.41 31.13 -40.57
CA GLU A 511 -29.68 32.21 -41.29
C GLU A 511 -29.80 33.57 -40.56
N GLY A 512 -30.62 33.65 -39.50
CA GLY A 512 -30.84 34.85 -38.70
C GLY A 512 -30.02 34.95 -37.40
N GLN A 513 -29.18 33.97 -37.08
CA GLN A 513 -28.24 33.94 -35.95
C GLN A 513 -26.78 34.04 -36.40
#